data_AF-X0VYM9-F1
#
_entry.id   AF-X0VYM9-F1
#
_cell.length_a   1.000
_cell.length_b   1.000
_cell.length_c   1.000
_cell.angle_alpha   90.00
_cell.angle_beta   90.00
_cell.angle_gamma   90.00
#
_symmetry.space_group_name_H-M   'P 1'
#
loop_
_entity.id
_entity.type
_entity.pdbx_description
1 polymer ?
#
loop_
_entity_poly.entity_id
_entity_poly.type
_entity_poly.pdbx_seq_one_letter_code
_entity_poly.pdbx_strand_id
1 'polypeptide(L)'
;YLHDTPSRNLFKNKARALSHGCIRVNEPLDFAAKLYGLDRSLNRKKIDKIVASKKTTRVKFKKPVPVHLTYFTVWINDDGKAIFYQDIYKRDVLVGQILFGKA
;
A
#
# COMPACT_ATOMS: atom_id res chain seq x y z
N TYR A 1 5.67 4.37 6.35
CA TYR A 1 4.44 4.27 7.17
C TYR A 1 3.24 4.24 6.23
N LEU A 2 2.24 3.41 6.53
CA LEU A 2 0.96 3.39 5.80
C LEU A 2 -0.09 4.07 6.67
N HIS A 3 -0.87 4.98 6.10
CA HIS A 3 -1.79 5.80 6.90
C HIS A 3 -3.08 6.20 6.18
N ASP A 4 -4.01 6.71 6.97
CA ASP A 4 -5.27 7.27 6.50
C ASP A 4 -5.10 8.71 5.93
N THR A 5 -6.05 9.15 5.11
CA THR A 5 -6.15 10.53 4.61
C THR A 5 -7.61 10.99 4.54
N PRO A 6 -7.90 12.26 4.88
CA PRO A 6 -9.22 12.84 4.62
C PRO A 6 -9.47 13.09 3.13
N SER A 7 -8.43 13.15 2.30
CA SER A 7 -8.51 13.47 0.86
C SER A 7 -8.90 12.26 0.01
N ARG A 8 -10.04 11.62 0.32
CA ARG A 8 -10.50 10.37 -0.33
C ARG A 8 -10.69 10.49 -1.84
N ASN A 9 -11.12 11.65 -2.32
CA ASN A 9 -11.38 11.87 -3.75
C ASN A 9 -10.14 11.63 -4.63
N LEU A 10 -8.92 11.75 -4.09
CA LEU A 10 -7.69 11.51 -4.84
C LEU A 10 -7.51 10.05 -5.28
N PHE A 11 -8.19 9.09 -4.64
CA PHE A 11 -8.15 7.69 -5.06
C PHE A 11 -8.89 7.44 -6.38
N LYS A 12 -9.77 8.36 -6.80
CA LYS A 12 -10.45 8.31 -8.11
C LYS A 12 -9.53 8.68 -9.27
N ASN A 13 -8.38 9.29 -9.01
CA ASN A 13 -7.45 9.69 -10.06
C ASN A 13 -6.72 8.47 -10.63
N LYS A 14 -6.42 8.52 -11.94
CA LYS A 14 -5.53 7.54 -12.59
C LYS A 14 -4.10 7.69 -12.08
N ALA A 15 -3.59 8.92 -12.05
CA ALA A 15 -2.29 9.23 -11.45
C ALA A 15 -2.44 9.52 -9.94
N ARG A 16 -1.77 8.73 -9.10
CA ARG A 16 -1.90 8.80 -7.62
C ARG A 16 -0.59 9.05 -6.88
N ALA A 17 0.50 9.37 -7.57
CA ALA A 17 1.77 9.78 -6.99
C ALA A 17 1.73 11.24 -6.47
N LEU A 18 0.81 11.51 -5.53
CA LEU A 18 0.46 12.86 -5.03
C LEU A 18 0.89 13.09 -3.57
N SER A 19 1.75 12.21 -3.04
CA SER A 19 2.18 12.24 -1.64
C SER A 19 3.60 12.81 -1.52
N HIS A 20 3.93 13.31 -0.33
CA HIS A 20 5.30 13.72 0.04
C HIS A 20 6.16 12.55 0.55
N GLY A 21 5.78 11.30 0.25
CA GLY A 21 6.57 10.09 0.56
C GLY A 21 5.88 9.06 1.46
N CYS A 22 4.84 9.43 2.22
CA CYS A 22 4.04 8.44 2.97
C CYS A 22 2.94 7.80 2.11
N ILE A 23 2.68 6.50 2.31
CA ILE A 23 1.68 5.76 1.53
C ILE A 23 0.31 5.88 2.21
N ARG A 24 -0.65 6.44 1.47
CA ARG A 24 -2.05 6.56 1.91
C ARG A 24 -2.84 5.32 1.51
N VAL A 25 -3.67 4.80 2.41
CA VAL A 25 -4.53 3.62 2.18
C VAL A 25 -5.97 4.07 1.98
N ASN A 26 -6.63 3.59 0.91
CA ASN A 26 -7.99 4.00 0.58
C ASN A 26 -9.02 3.54 1.62
N GLU A 27 -8.95 2.27 2.02
CA GLU A 27 -9.84 1.65 3.02
C GLU A 27 -9.05 1.22 4.26
N PRO A 28 -8.61 2.17 5.11
CA PRO A 28 -7.65 1.89 6.18
C PRO A 28 -8.26 1.05 7.32
N LEU A 29 -9.57 1.15 7.59
CA LEU A 29 -10.21 0.35 8.64
C LEU A 29 -10.38 -1.11 8.21
N ASP A 30 -10.71 -1.36 6.94
CA ASP A 30 -10.75 -2.71 6.37
C ASP A 30 -9.35 -3.31 6.30
N PHE A 31 -8.36 -2.52 5.90
CA PHE A 31 -6.95 -2.91 5.94
C PHE A 31 -6.50 -3.26 7.37
N ALA A 32 -6.82 -2.41 8.35
CA ALA A 32 -6.53 -2.67 9.76
C ALA A 32 -7.21 -3.94 10.28
N ALA A 33 -8.46 -4.21 9.87
CA ALA A 33 -9.18 -5.43 10.22
C ALA A 33 -8.49 -6.68 9.66
N LYS A 34 -8.12 -6.66 8.37
CA LYS A 34 -7.38 -7.76 7.73
C LYS A 34 -6.05 -8.01 8.43
N LEU A 35 -5.28 -6.95 8.72
CA LEU A 35 -4.03 -7.08 9.49
C LEU A 35 -4.29 -7.69 10.87
N TYR A 36 -5.29 -7.19 11.61
CA TYR A 36 -5.65 -7.73 12.92
C TYR A 36 -5.94 -9.24 12.85
N GLY A 37 -6.59 -9.70 11.77
CA GLY A 37 -6.86 -11.11 11.49
C GLY A 37 -5.62 -12.00 11.29
N LEU A 38 -4.45 -11.44 10.97
CA LEU A 38 -3.21 -12.21 10.77
C LEU A 38 -2.56 -12.64 12.10
N ASP A 39 -2.81 -11.92 13.18
CA ASP A 39 -2.17 -12.17 14.50
C ASP A 39 -3.12 -12.84 15.51
N ARG A 40 -4.43 -12.75 15.25
CA ARG A 40 -5.53 -13.08 16.19
C ARG A 40 -6.84 -13.15 15.41
N SER A 41 -7.95 -13.50 16.06
CA SER A 41 -9.25 -13.56 15.39
C SER A 41 -9.69 -12.20 14.84
N LEU A 42 -10.25 -12.22 13.63
CA LEU A 42 -10.84 -11.06 12.98
C LEU A 42 -11.96 -10.50 13.88
N ASN A 43 -11.79 -9.27 14.37
CA ASN A 43 -12.78 -8.62 15.22
C ASN A 43 -12.92 -7.13 14.87
N ARG A 44 -13.71 -6.87 13.82
CA ARG A 44 -14.03 -5.51 13.37
C ARG A 44 -14.67 -4.67 14.48
N LYS A 45 -15.57 -5.26 15.27
CA LYS A 45 -16.22 -4.58 16.41
C LYS A 45 -15.21 -4.00 17.40
N LYS A 46 -14.06 -4.66 17.63
CA LYS A 46 -13.00 -4.14 18.49
C LYS A 46 -12.31 -2.92 17.90
N ILE A 47 -12.06 -2.92 16.60
CA ILE A 47 -11.48 -1.77 15.88
C ILE A 47 -12.45 -0.59 15.93
N ASP A 48 -13.73 -0.82 15.66
CA ASP A 48 -14.74 0.24 15.68
C ASP A 48 -14.88 0.86 17.08
N LYS A 49 -14.80 0.04 18.15
CA LYS A 49 -14.76 0.53 19.54
C LYS A 49 -13.53 1.40 19.82
N ILE A 50 -12.35 1.00 19.32
CA ILE A 50 -11.12 1.80 19.45
C ILE A 50 -11.28 3.15 18.73
N VAL A 51 -11.79 3.14 17.50
CA VAL A 51 -12.03 4.35 16.70
C VAL A 51 -13.04 5.27 17.40
N ALA A 52 -14.17 4.72 17.86
CA ALA A 52 -15.21 5.46 18.57
C ALA A 52 -14.71 6.11 19.87
N SER A 53 -13.71 5.50 20.53
CA SER A 53 -13.11 6.06 21.75
C SER A 53 -12.37 7.39 21.51
N LYS A 54 -11.97 7.68 20.27
CA LYS A 54 -11.14 8.83 19.87
C LYS A 54 -9.80 8.94 20.61
N LYS A 55 -9.40 7.89 21.35
CA LYS A 55 -8.11 7.82 22.06
C LYS A 55 -7.08 7.11 21.21
N THR A 56 -5.90 7.72 21.10
CA THR A 56 -4.75 7.09 20.43
C THR A 56 -4.41 5.77 21.10
N THR A 57 -4.66 4.67 20.39
CA THR A 57 -4.43 3.31 20.88
C THR A 57 -3.40 2.63 20.01
N ARG A 58 -2.31 2.15 20.62
CA ARG A 58 -1.29 1.37 19.92
C ARG A 58 -1.61 -0.11 20.03
N VAL A 59 -1.72 -0.78 18.89
CA VAL A 59 -1.92 -2.23 18.83
C VAL A 59 -0.62 -2.88 18.37
N LYS A 60 0.06 -3.58 19.28
CA LYS A 60 1.24 -4.38 18.95
C LYS A 60 0.81 -5.77 18.46
N PHE A 61 1.48 -6.26 17.43
CA PHE A 61 1.29 -7.59 16.88
C PHE A 61 2.29 -8.54 17.56
N LYS A 62 1.90 -9.80 17.81
CA LYS A 62 2.83 -10.80 18.37
C LYS A 62 3.88 -11.17 17.34
N LYS A 63 3.45 -11.39 16.09
CA LYS A 63 4.35 -11.61 14.95
C LYS A 63 4.47 -10.32 14.12
N PRO A 64 5.68 -9.86 13.81
CA PRO A 64 5.86 -8.74 12.87
C PRO A 64 5.24 -9.07 11.52
N VAL A 65 4.51 -8.12 10.94
CA VAL A 65 3.99 -8.24 9.57
C VAL A 65 5.03 -7.65 8.62
N PRO A 66 5.66 -8.45 7.75
CA PRO A 66 6.63 -7.93 6.79
C PRO A 66 5.93 -7.01 5.79
N VAL A 67 6.60 -5.92 5.43
CA VAL A 67 6.12 -4.95 4.44
C VAL A 67 7.22 -4.75 3.40
N HIS A 68 6.95 -5.20 2.17
CA HIS A 68 7.83 -4.99 1.03
C HIS A 68 7.22 -3.94 0.11
N LEU A 69 7.99 -2.90 -0.19
CA LEU A 69 7.64 -1.90 -1.18
C LEU A 69 8.48 -2.15 -2.42
N THR A 70 7.86 -2.71 -3.46
CA THR A 70 8.50 -2.99 -4.75
C THR A 70 8.02 -2.01 -5.81
N TYR A 71 8.78 -1.89 -6.89
CA TYR A 71 8.49 -1.02 -8.02
C TYR A 71 8.58 -1.83 -9.30
N PHE A 72 7.42 -2.20 -9.84
CA PHE A 72 7.30 -2.93 -11.09
C PHE A 72 6.51 -2.09 -12.07
N THR A 73 7.09 -1.82 -13.25
CA THR A 73 6.43 -1.13 -14.36
C THR A 73 5.78 -2.10 -15.33
N VAL A 74 5.95 -3.42 -15.11
CA VAL A 74 5.27 -4.49 -15.84
C VAL A 74 4.75 -5.53 -14.85
N TRP A 75 3.52 -5.99 -15.05
CA TRP A 75 2.89 -7.04 -14.24
C TRP A 75 2.09 -8.00 -15.11
N ILE A 76 2.01 -9.28 -14.73
CA ILE A 76 1.16 -10.27 -15.40
C ILE A 76 -0.19 -10.31 -14.69
N ASN A 77 -1.26 -10.01 -15.41
CA ASN A 77 -2.61 -10.09 -14.85
C ASN A 77 -3.10 -11.54 -14.74
N ASP A 78 -4.29 -11.73 -14.15
CA ASP A 78 -4.86 -13.06 -13.92
C ASP A 78 -5.12 -13.84 -15.22
N ASP A 79 -5.27 -13.16 -16.37
CA ASP A 79 -5.43 -13.77 -17.69
C ASP A 79 -4.09 -14.12 -18.38
N GLY A 80 -2.95 -13.92 -17.71
CA GLY A 80 -1.62 -14.17 -18.26
C GLY A 80 -1.10 -13.08 -19.21
N LYS A 81 -1.78 -11.94 -19.31
CA LYS A 81 -1.38 -10.81 -20.17
C LYS A 81 -0.50 -9.81 -19.43
N ALA A 82 0.51 -9.29 -20.11
CA ALA A 82 1.36 -8.24 -19.59
C ALA A 82 0.61 -6.90 -19.55
N ILE A 83 0.60 -6.27 -18.38
CA ILE A 83 0.14 -4.90 -18.14
C ILE A 83 1.37 -4.03 -17.91
N PHE A 84 1.43 -2.92 -18.62
CA PHE A 84 2.49 -1.92 -18.50
C PHE A 84 1.98 -0.69 -17.74
N TYR A 85 2.80 -0.18 -16.83
CA TYR A 85 2.55 1.02 -16.05
C TYR A 85 3.57 2.10 -16.40
N GLN A 86 3.20 3.36 -16.19
CA GLN A 86 4.10 4.49 -16.40
C GLN A 86 5.28 4.46 -15.41
N ASP A 87 6.50 4.56 -15.91
CA ASP A 87 7.73 4.70 -15.11
C ASP A 87 7.87 6.13 -14.54
N ILE A 88 7.02 6.46 -13.57
CA ILE A 88 6.98 7.79 -12.93
C ILE A 88 8.28 8.16 -12.18
N TYR A 89 9.15 7.19 -11.88
CA TYR A 89 10.42 7.41 -11.20
C TYR A 89 11.64 7.26 -12.10
N LYS A 90 11.42 7.03 -13.40
CA LYS A 90 12.48 6.90 -14.42
C LYS A 90 13.52 5.83 -14.05
N ARG A 91 13.09 4.75 -13.40
CA ARG A 91 13.98 3.68 -12.93
C ARG A 91 14.31 2.68 -14.01
N ASP A 92 13.45 2.50 -14.99
CA ASP A 92 13.60 1.45 -16.01
C ASP A 92 14.82 1.72 -16.89
N VAL A 93 15.07 2.99 -17.23
CA VAL A 93 16.27 3.40 -17.98
C VAL A 93 17.54 3.05 -17.20
N LEU A 94 17.57 3.34 -15.90
CA LEU A 94 18.73 3.05 -15.05
C LEU A 94 18.95 1.55 -14.93
N VAL A 95 17.89 0.77 -14.69
CA VAL A 95 17.97 -0.70 -14.60
C VAL A 95 18.42 -1.30 -15.92
N GLY A 96 17.88 -0.83 -17.05
CA GLY A 96 18.28 -1.27 -18.38
C GLY A 96 19.77 -1.01 -18.64
N GLN A 97 20.27 0.17 -18.27
CA GLN A 97 21.70 0.49 -18.40
C GLN A 97 22.60 -0.43 -17.56
N ILE A 98 22.17 -0.79 -16.35
CA ILE A 98 22.92 -1.69 -15.46
C ILE A 98 22.93 -3.12 -16.01
N LEU A 99 21.79 -3.61 -16.51
CA LEU A 99 21.65 -5.00 -16.95
C LEU A 99 22.19 -5.26 -18.36
N PHE A 100 22.05 -4.28 -19.26
CA PHE A 100 22.32 -4.48 -20.69
C PHE A 100 23.38 -3.52 -21.27
N GLY A 101 23.91 -2.62 -20.45
CA GLY A 101 24.86 -1.59 -20.88
C GLY A 101 24.18 -0.31 -21.39
N LYS A 102 24.98 0.73 -21.63
CA LYS A 102 24.49 1.97 -22.26
C LYS A 102 24.20 1.69 -23.74
N ALA A 103 22.98 2.01 -24.18
CA ALA A 103 22.68 2.23 -25.59
C ALA A 103 23.31 3.55 -26.05
#